data_AF-A0A835NC23-F1
#
_entry.id   AF-A0A835NC23-F1
#
_cell.length_a   1.000
_cell.length_b   1.000
_cell.length_c   1.000
_cell.angle_alpha   90.00
_cell.angle_beta   90.00
_cell.angle_gamma   90.00
#
_symmetry.space_group_name_H-M   'P 1'
#
loop_
_entity.id
_entity.type
_entity.pdbx_description
1 polymer ?
#
loop_
_entity_poly.entity_id
_entity_poly.type
_entity_poly.pdbx_seq_one_letter_code
_entity_poly.pdbx_strand_id
1 'polypeptide(L)'
;MLWQLMENSLEELKLLQTVLVLLTTNTVVHDEALSKAIVLCFRLHFTKDNITNNTAAATVRQVVTVVFERVVAEDERYKDAVDQPAAVQGNINADAPYWLVGMTEMTRTFGLELLESVLNDFPQVFLQHQEFSFLLKERVCPLVIKLFSPNIKFRQGSTTSSSPAPVEKPYFPICMRLLRVVSVLIKQFYSLLVTECEIFLSLLVKFLDADKPQWLRAVAVESIHRLCVQPQLLRCFCQSYDMKQHSTKVFRDIVNALGSFIQSLFLVPSTGNT
;
A
#
# COMPACT_ATOMS: atom_id res chain seq x y z
N MET A 1 -29.40 -10.03 -12.49
CA MET A 1 -30.17 -10.29 -11.26
C MET A 1 -29.51 -9.72 -10.01
N LEU A 2 -28.33 -10.19 -9.53
CA LEU A 2 -27.69 -9.66 -8.31
C LEU A 2 -27.39 -8.16 -8.38
N TRP A 3 -26.93 -7.68 -9.54
CA TRP A 3 -26.68 -6.25 -9.77
C TRP A 3 -27.94 -5.39 -9.62
N GLN A 4 -29.07 -5.86 -10.14
CA GLN A 4 -30.36 -5.16 -10.04
C GLN A 4 -30.87 -5.13 -8.60
N LEU A 5 -30.60 -6.16 -7.79
CA LEU A 5 -30.96 -6.16 -6.37
C LEU A 5 -30.14 -5.13 -5.59
N MET A 6 -28.83 -5.01 -5.90
CA MET A 6 -27.98 -3.95 -5.34
C MET A 6 -28.47 -2.56 -5.75
N GLU A 7 -28.81 -2.33 -7.02
CA GLU A 7 -29.34 -1.03 -7.49
C GLU A 7 -30.64 -0.63 -6.79
N ASN A 8 -31.48 -1.60 -6.43
CA ASN A 8 -32.71 -1.37 -5.69
C ASN A 8 -32.52 -1.31 -4.17
N SER A 9 -31.28 -1.41 -3.66
CA SER A 9 -30.95 -1.43 -2.21
C SER A 9 -31.73 -2.51 -1.43
N LEU A 10 -31.95 -3.66 -2.06
CA LEU A 10 -32.69 -4.79 -1.47
C LEU A 10 -31.73 -5.87 -0.99
N GLU A 11 -31.93 -6.35 0.24
CA GLU A 11 -31.27 -7.55 0.79
C GLU A 11 -29.73 -7.53 0.71
N GLU A 12 -29.13 -6.36 0.99
CA GLU A 12 -27.70 -6.09 0.84
C GLU A 12 -26.80 -7.12 1.55
N LEU A 13 -27.17 -7.55 2.77
CA LEU A 13 -26.43 -8.57 3.52
C LEU A 13 -26.48 -9.94 2.84
N LYS A 14 -27.65 -10.36 2.33
CA LYS A 14 -27.79 -11.63 1.61
C LYS A 14 -27.03 -11.59 0.29
N LEU A 15 -26.97 -10.43 -0.37
CA LEU A 15 -26.15 -10.23 -1.57
C LEU A 15 -24.66 -10.44 -1.26
N LEU A 16 -24.13 -9.81 -0.20
CA LEU A 16 -22.73 -9.97 0.21
C LEU A 16 -22.39 -11.42 0.54
N GLN A 17 -23.25 -12.10 1.30
CA GLN A 17 -23.08 -13.52 1.65
C GLN A 17 -23.11 -14.42 0.41
N THR A 18 -24.06 -14.19 -0.50
CA THR A 18 -24.19 -14.97 -1.74
C THR A 18 -22.98 -14.78 -2.64
N VAL A 19 -22.51 -13.54 -2.83
CA VAL A 19 -21.31 -13.25 -3.61
C VAL A 19 -20.09 -13.93 -3.00
N LEU A 20 -19.93 -13.84 -1.67
CA LEU A 20 -18.83 -14.49 -0.99
C LEU A 20 -18.83 -16.00 -1.19
N VAL A 21 -19.98 -16.65 -1.00
CA VAL A 21 -20.12 -18.10 -1.20
C VAL A 21 -19.82 -18.47 -2.65
N LEU A 22 -20.38 -17.77 -3.63
CA LEU A 22 -20.11 -18.03 -5.05
C LEU A 22 -18.61 -17.92 -5.39
N LEU A 23 -17.94 -16.90 -4.86
CA LEU A 23 -16.51 -16.67 -5.09
C LEU A 23 -15.59 -17.55 -4.24
N THR A 24 -16.05 -18.15 -3.16
CA THR A 24 -15.21 -19.06 -2.35
C THR A 24 -15.39 -20.52 -2.77
N THR A 25 -16.56 -20.90 -3.26
CA THR A 25 -16.90 -22.31 -3.53
C THR A 25 -16.63 -22.77 -4.96
N ASN A 26 -16.56 -21.87 -5.94
CA ASN A 26 -16.47 -22.25 -7.35
C ASN A 26 -15.46 -21.41 -8.12
N THR A 27 -14.52 -22.05 -8.81
CA THR A 27 -13.63 -21.39 -9.78
C THR A 27 -14.28 -21.19 -11.14
N VAL A 28 -15.60 -21.03 -11.24
CA VAL A 28 -16.28 -20.79 -12.54
C VAL A 28 -16.43 -19.29 -12.82
N VAL A 29 -16.46 -18.48 -11.76
CA VAL A 29 -16.66 -17.02 -11.87
C VAL A 29 -15.33 -16.34 -12.21
N HIS A 30 -15.19 -15.88 -13.46
CA HIS A 30 -13.99 -15.27 -14.03
C HIS A 30 -14.30 -13.95 -14.75
N ASP A 31 -13.24 -13.22 -15.14
CA ASP A 31 -13.28 -12.02 -15.98
C ASP A 31 -14.32 -10.98 -15.53
N GLU A 32 -15.26 -10.66 -16.42
CA GLU A 32 -16.29 -9.65 -16.21
C GLU A 32 -17.26 -10.01 -15.07
N ALA A 33 -17.53 -11.31 -14.86
CA ALA A 33 -18.40 -11.75 -13.78
C ALA A 33 -17.73 -11.57 -12.41
N LEU A 34 -16.43 -11.86 -12.34
CA LEU A 34 -15.63 -11.64 -11.14
C LEU A 34 -15.48 -10.14 -10.84
N SER A 35 -15.17 -9.33 -11.84
CA SER A 35 -15.01 -7.88 -11.66
C SER A 35 -16.31 -7.24 -11.17
N LYS A 36 -17.46 -7.60 -11.76
CA LYS A 36 -18.78 -7.12 -11.31
C LYS A 36 -19.10 -7.54 -9.87
N ALA A 37 -18.72 -8.75 -9.46
CA ALA A 37 -18.92 -9.23 -8.10
C ALA A 37 -18.06 -8.45 -7.07
N ILE A 38 -16.81 -8.16 -7.42
CA ILE A 38 -15.91 -7.32 -6.61
C ILE A 38 -16.46 -5.89 -6.51
N VAL A 39 -16.85 -5.29 -7.64
CA VAL A 39 -17.43 -3.94 -7.70
C VAL A 39 -18.68 -3.85 -6.83
N LEU A 40 -19.54 -4.86 -6.86
CA LEU A 40 -20.74 -4.91 -6.02
C LEU A 40 -20.37 -4.86 -4.53
N CYS A 41 -19.37 -5.63 -4.10
CA CYS A 41 -18.91 -5.60 -2.71
C CYS A 41 -18.35 -4.23 -2.32
N PHE A 42 -17.58 -3.60 -3.21
CA PHE A 42 -17.09 -2.23 -2.99
C PHE A 42 -18.22 -1.22 -2.91
N ARG A 43 -19.23 -1.29 -3.78
CA ARG A 43 -20.39 -0.36 -3.74
C ARG A 43 -21.19 -0.50 -2.44
N LEU A 44 -21.39 -1.73 -1.96
CA LEU A 44 -22.05 -1.98 -0.67
C LEU A 44 -21.21 -1.52 0.53
N HIS A 45 -19.89 -1.39 0.39
CA HIS A 45 -19.05 -0.78 1.44
C HIS A 45 -19.26 0.73 1.59
N PHE A 46 -19.97 1.40 0.68
CA PHE A 46 -20.30 2.84 0.78
C PHE A 46 -21.77 3.09 1.15
N THR A 47 -22.48 2.07 1.62
CA THR A 47 -23.82 2.25 2.18
C THR A 47 -23.77 3.03 3.49
N LYS A 48 -24.83 3.79 3.77
CA LYS A 48 -24.98 4.55 5.02
C LYS A 48 -25.21 3.64 6.25
N ASP A 49 -25.66 2.41 6.03
CA ASP A 49 -25.84 1.44 7.10
C ASP A 49 -24.50 0.86 7.55
N ASN A 50 -24.22 0.98 8.86
CA ASN A 50 -22.93 0.56 9.44
C ASN A 50 -22.75 -0.98 9.43
N ILE A 51 -23.85 -1.75 9.51
CA ILE A 51 -23.77 -3.21 9.53
C ILE A 51 -23.42 -3.70 8.13
N THR A 52 -24.13 -3.22 7.10
CA THR A 52 -23.79 -3.50 5.70
C THR A 52 -22.38 -3.01 5.37
N ASN A 53 -22.00 -1.81 5.80
CA ASN A 53 -20.68 -1.24 5.54
C ASN A 53 -19.53 -2.13 6.08
N ASN A 54 -19.61 -2.52 7.35
CA ASN A 54 -18.59 -3.35 7.99
C ASN A 54 -18.56 -4.77 7.42
N THR A 55 -19.73 -5.33 7.14
CA THR A 55 -19.86 -6.66 6.50
C THR A 55 -19.25 -6.63 5.10
N ALA A 56 -19.57 -5.60 4.31
CA ALA A 56 -19.00 -5.41 2.98
C ALA A 56 -17.48 -5.26 3.03
N ALA A 57 -16.93 -4.52 4.00
CA ALA A 57 -15.49 -4.40 4.19
C ALA A 57 -14.81 -5.77 4.41
N ALA A 58 -15.42 -6.61 5.25
CA ALA A 58 -14.93 -7.98 5.50
C ALA A 58 -15.04 -8.85 4.24
N THR A 59 -16.16 -8.78 3.54
CA THR A 59 -16.38 -9.50 2.29
C THR A 59 -15.37 -9.08 1.22
N VAL A 60 -15.10 -7.78 1.05
CA VAL A 60 -14.10 -7.30 0.08
C VAL A 60 -12.72 -7.86 0.39
N ARG A 61 -12.27 -7.82 1.65
CA ARG A 61 -10.98 -8.41 2.05
C ARG A 61 -10.93 -9.88 1.67
N GLN A 62 -11.95 -10.64 2.06
CA GLN A 62 -11.99 -12.08 1.82
C GLN A 62 -12.05 -12.42 0.32
N VAL A 63 -12.86 -11.69 -0.45
CA VAL A 63 -12.94 -11.87 -1.91
C VAL A 63 -11.59 -11.61 -2.57
N VAL A 64 -10.90 -10.53 -2.18
CA VAL A 64 -9.58 -10.23 -2.73
C VAL A 64 -8.56 -11.31 -2.35
N THR A 65 -8.52 -11.73 -1.08
CA THR A 65 -7.66 -12.85 -0.64
C THR A 65 -7.93 -14.10 -1.48
N VAL A 66 -9.18 -14.49 -1.66
CA VAL A 66 -9.57 -15.68 -2.44
C VAL A 66 -9.16 -15.57 -3.91
N VAL A 67 -9.26 -14.38 -4.51
CA VAL A 67 -8.81 -14.18 -5.89
C VAL A 67 -7.30 -14.40 -6.00
N PHE A 68 -6.50 -13.88 -5.06
CA PHE A 68 -5.06 -14.10 -5.07
C PHE A 68 -4.69 -15.56 -4.74
N GLU A 69 -5.42 -16.23 -3.83
CA GLU A 69 -5.24 -17.66 -3.56
C GLU A 69 -5.51 -18.51 -4.80
N ARG A 70 -6.51 -18.14 -5.62
CA ARG A 70 -6.78 -18.81 -6.90
C ARG A 70 -5.63 -18.67 -7.87
N VAL A 71 -5.04 -17.46 -7.98
CA VAL A 71 -3.86 -17.23 -8.83
C VAL A 71 -2.71 -18.13 -8.38
N VAL A 72 -2.42 -18.17 -7.07
CA VAL A 72 -1.37 -19.05 -6.54
C VAL A 72 -1.66 -20.53 -6.83
N ALA A 73 -2.90 -20.98 -6.65
CA ALA A 73 -3.28 -22.36 -6.95
C ALA A 73 -3.21 -22.70 -8.45
N GLU A 74 -3.47 -21.71 -9.32
CA GLU A 74 -3.30 -21.85 -10.77
C GLU A 74 -1.82 -21.92 -11.16
N ASP A 75 -0.96 -21.10 -10.56
CA ASP A 75 0.48 -21.13 -10.77
C ASP A 75 1.09 -22.48 -10.38
N GLU A 76 0.68 -23.06 -9.24
CA GLU A 76 1.16 -24.38 -8.81
C GLU A 76 0.69 -25.49 -9.76
N ARG A 77 -0.58 -25.45 -10.21
CA ARG A 77 -1.08 -26.39 -11.23
C ARG A 77 -0.36 -26.24 -12.56
N TYR A 78 0.00 -25.02 -12.95
CA TYR A 78 0.74 -24.77 -14.18
C TYR A 78 2.17 -25.33 -14.06
N LYS A 79 2.84 -25.16 -12.92
CA LYS A 79 4.17 -25.76 -12.67
C LYS A 79 4.13 -27.29 -12.75
N ASP A 80 3.08 -27.93 -12.23
CA ASP A 80 2.88 -29.37 -12.33
C ASP A 80 2.59 -29.84 -13.77
N ALA A 81 2.05 -28.96 -14.61
CA ALA A 81 1.70 -29.25 -16.01
C ALA A 81 2.83 -28.96 -17.02
N VAL A 82 3.82 -28.13 -16.65
CA VAL A 82 4.92 -27.72 -17.54
C VAL A 82 6.04 -28.76 -17.52
N ASP A 83 5.74 -29.92 -18.10
CA ASP A 83 6.67 -30.69 -18.94
C ASP A 83 6.40 -30.38 -20.45
N GLN A 84 5.75 -29.24 -20.74
CA GLN A 84 5.49 -28.77 -22.11
C GLN A 84 5.31 -27.24 -22.17
N PRO A 85 6.00 -26.51 -23.08
CA PRO A 85 5.99 -25.05 -23.08
C PRO A 85 4.82 -24.49 -23.91
N ALA A 86 3.98 -23.65 -23.30
CA ALA A 86 3.12 -22.73 -24.04
C ALA A 86 3.24 -21.33 -23.46
N ALA A 87 3.80 -20.41 -24.25
CA ALA A 87 3.81 -18.99 -23.93
C ALA A 87 2.38 -18.44 -24.02
N VAL A 88 1.80 -18.05 -22.89
CA VAL A 88 0.54 -17.29 -22.89
C VAL A 88 0.87 -15.83 -23.06
N GLN A 89 0.73 -15.34 -24.28
CA GLN A 89 0.86 -13.95 -24.65
C GLN A 89 -0.47 -13.24 -24.36
N GLY A 90 -0.60 -12.66 -23.17
CA GLY A 90 -1.75 -11.86 -22.76
C GLY A 90 -1.72 -10.48 -23.42
N ASN A 91 -2.52 -10.29 -24.47
CA ASN A 91 -2.69 -9.01 -25.15
C ASN A 91 -3.57 -8.10 -24.28
N ILE A 92 -2.97 -7.18 -23.53
CA ILE A 92 -3.69 -6.18 -22.73
C ILE A 92 -4.03 -4.97 -23.60
N ASN A 93 -5.22 -4.96 -24.19
CA ASN A 93 -5.83 -3.71 -24.65
C ASN A 93 -6.26 -2.92 -23.41
N ALA A 94 -5.50 -1.87 -23.11
CA ALA A 94 -5.64 -1.01 -21.94
C ALA A 94 -6.77 0.01 -22.10
N ASP A 95 -8.01 -0.44 -22.33
CA ASP A 95 -9.18 0.40 -22.10
C ASP A 95 -9.48 0.44 -20.60
N ALA A 96 -9.69 1.64 -20.07
CA ALA A 96 -10.11 1.82 -18.69
C ALA A 96 -11.42 1.02 -18.47
N PRO A 97 -11.48 0.08 -17.52
CA PRO A 97 -12.65 -0.76 -17.41
C PRO A 97 -13.87 0.09 -17.03
N TYR A 98 -14.87 0.11 -17.90
CA TYR A 98 -16.12 0.86 -17.73
C TYR A 98 -16.87 0.51 -16.42
N TRP A 99 -16.53 -0.59 -15.77
CA TRP A 99 -17.10 -1.04 -14.49
C TRP A 99 -16.49 -0.37 -13.24
N LEU A 100 -15.40 0.40 -13.39
CA LEU A 100 -14.87 1.27 -12.32
C LEU A 100 -15.58 2.63 -12.25
N VAL A 101 -16.46 2.94 -13.21
CA VAL A 101 -17.19 4.20 -13.27
C VAL A 101 -18.12 4.31 -12.05
N GLY A 102 -17.90 5.35 -11.24
CA GLY A 102 -18.65 5.60 -10.01
C GLY A 102 -17.99 5.12 -8.71
N MET A 103 -16.87 4.39 -8.77
CA MET A 103 -16.01 4.16 -7.59
C MET A 103 -15.14 5.40 -7.31
N THR A 104 -15.78 6.52 -6.99
CA THR A 104 -15.07 7.79 -6.72
C THR A 104 -14.60 7.93 -5.28
N GLU A 105 -15.11 7.10 -4.38
CA GLU A 105 -14.81 7.19 -2.96
C GLU A 105 -14.48 5.79 -2.44
N MET A 106 -13.19 5.45 -2.38
CA MET A 106 -12.71 4.49 -1.40
C MET A 106 -12.14 5.28 -0.22
N THR A 107 -12.48 4.91 1.01
CA THR A 107 -11.77 5.50 2.16
C THR A 107 -10.29 5.15 1.96
N ARG A 108 -9.44 6.18 1.79
CA ARG A 108 -8.00 5.99 1.49
C ARG A 108 -7.34 5.03 2.48
N THR A 109 -7.85 4.98 3.72
CA THR A 109 -7.44 4.06 4.77
C THR A 109 -7.74 2.59 4.45
N PHE A 110 -8.96 2.25 4.02
CA PHE A 110 -9.32 0.87 3.67
C PHE A 110 -8.52 0.37 2.47
N GLY A 111 -8.37 1.22 1.45
CA GLY A 111 -7.58 0.87 0.26
C GLY A 111 -6.11 0.58 0.55
N LEU A 112 -5.50 1.39 1.42
CA LEU A 112 -4.12 1.17 1.83
C LEU A 112 -3.95 -0.08 2.70
N GLU A 113 -4.93 -0.40 3.55
CA GLU A 113 -4.92 -1.67 4.31
C GLU A 113 -5.02 -2.88 3.39
N LEU A 114 -5.93 -2.84 2.42
CA LEU A 114 -6.11 -3.91 1.45
C LEU A 114 -4.84 -4.08 0.60
N LEU A 115 -4.24 -2.97 0.16
CA LEU A 115 -2.97 -2.99 -0.56
C LEU A 115 -1.84 -3.59 0.30
N GLU A 116 -1.72 -3.17 1.56
CA GLU A 116 -0.73 -3.71 2.49
C GLU A 116 -0.89 -5.24 2.64
N SER A 117 -2.10 -5.72 2.90
CA SER A 117 -2.39 -7.16 3.06
C SER A 117 -2.04 -7.94 1.80
N VAL A 118 -2.52 -7.51 0.63
CA VAL A 118 -2.24 -8.21 -0.63
C VAL A 118 -0.73 -8.30 -0.92
N LEU A 119 0.01 -7.21 -0.74
CA LEU A 119 1.45 -7.18 -0.96
C LEU A 119 2.23 -8.04 0.04
N ASN A 120 1.75 -8.10 1.29
CA ASN A 120 2.39 -8.86 2.35
C ASN A 120 2.10 -10.37 2.26
N ASP A 121 0.87 -10.72 1.90
CA ASP A 121 0.36 -12.09 1.96
C ASP A 121 0.64 -12.86 0.66
N PHE A 122 0.71 -12.16 -0.49
CA PHE A 122 0.94 -12.77 -1.81
C PHE A 122 2.16 -12.22 -2.55
N PRO A 123 3.35 -12.05 -1.92
CA PRO A 123 4.50 -11.42 -2.58
C PRO A 123 4.97 -12.17 -3.82
N GLN A 124 4.79 -13.50 -3.84
CA GLN A 124 5.21 -14.35 -4.96
C GLN A 124 4.45 -14.03 -6.25
N VAL A 125 3.15 -13.70 -6.17
CA VAL A 125 2.35 -13.33 -7.35
C VAL A 125 2.96 -12.11 -8.03
N PHE A 126 3.35 -11.11 -7.26
CA PHE A 126 3.94 -9.89 -7.79
C PHE A 126 5.37 -10.07 -8.32
N LEU A 127 6.13 -11.02 -7.77
CA LEU A 127 7.49 -11.31 -8.21
C LEU A 127 7.55 -12.25 -9.43
N GLN A 128 6.60 -13.17 -9.57
CA GLN A 128 6.58 -14.17 -10.65
C GLN A 128 5.93 -13.62 -11.92
N HIS A 129 4.88 -12.80 -11.78
CA HIS A 129 4.12 -12.27 -12.91
C HIS A 129 4.57 -10.85 -13.27
N GLN A 130 5.03 -10.67 -14.52
CA GLN A 130 5.55 -9.39 -15.00
C GLN A 130 4.51 -8.26 -14.95
N GLU A 131 3.24 -8.57 -15.20
CA GLU A 131 2.15 -7.59 -15.15
C GLU A 131 1.97 -6.99 -13.74
N PHE A 132 2.04 -7.83 -12.71
CA PHE A 132 1.95 -7.37 -11.32
C PHE A 132 3.21 -6.62 -10.91
N SER A 133 4.40 -7.07 -11.32
CA SER A 133 5.66 -6.34 -11.15
C SER A 133 5.61 -4.94 -11.79
N PHE A 134 5.04 -4.83 -12.99
CA PHE A 134 4.85 -3.55 -13.69
C PHE A 134 3.88 -2.63 -12.94
N LEU A 135 2.76 -3.17 -12.43
CA LEU A 135 1.81 -2.41 -11.62
C LEU A 135 2.44 -1.86 -10.33
N LEU A 136 3.35 -2.61 -9.69
CA LEU A 136 4.08 -2.10 -8.52
C LEU A 136 4.89 -0.85 -8.86
N LYS A 137 5.62 -0.88 -9.98
CA LYS A 137 6.49 0.21 -10.42
C LYS A 137 5.72 1.41 -10.93
N GLU A 138 4.75 1.20 -11.80
CA GLU A 138 4.10 2.29 -12.54
C GLU A 138 2.87 2.87 -11.85
N ARG A 139 2.25 2.12 -10.93
CA ARG A 139 1.01 2.55 -10.27
C ARG A 139 1.17 2.66 -8.76
N VAL A 140 1.63 1.60 -8.09
CA VAL A 140 1.68 1.56 -6.62
C VAL A 140 2.73 2.52 -6.06
N CYS A 141 3.98 2.46 -6.54
CA CYS A 141 5.04 3.31 -6.02
C CYS A 141 4.75 4.82 -6.23
N PRO A 142 4.36 5.27 -7.45
CA PRO A 142 3.98 6.66 -7.67
C PRO A 142 2.79 7.11 -6.83
N LEU A 143 1.80 6.24 -6.61
CA LEU A 143 0.66 6.53 -5.74
C LEU A 143 1.11 6.77 -4.30
N VAL A 144 1.96 5.89 -3.74
CA VAL A 144 2.50 6.03 -2.39
C VAL A 144 3.30 7.33 -2.24
N ILE A 145 4.18 7.64 -3.19
CA ILE A 145 4.96 8.90 -3.21
C ILE A 145 4.02 10.11 -3.26
N LYS A 146 3.00 10.09 -4.12
CA LYS A 146 2.02 11.16 -4.25
C LYS A 146 1.24 11.37 -2.95
N LEU A 147 0.84 10.30 -2.27
CA LEU A 147 0.11 10.37 -1.00
C LEU A 147 0.99 10.86 0.17
N PHE A 148 2.31 10.72 0.09
CA PHE A 148 3.25 11.33 1.05
C PHE A 148 3.53 12.82 0.78
N SER A 149 3.26 13.35 -0.41
CA SER A 149 3.55 14.75 -0.78
C SER A 149 3.11 15.81 0.27
N PRO A 150 1.90 15.75 0.86
CA PRO A 150 1.49 16.70 1.91
C PRO A 150 2.39 16.64 3.16
N ASN A 151 2.87 15.44 3.53
CA ASN A 151 3.75 15.22 4.68
C ASN A 151 5.15 15.79 4.48
N ILE A 152 5.65 15.76 3.24
CA ILE A 152 6.96 16.32 2.89
C ILE A 152 6.92 17.84 3.03
N LYS A 153 5.84 18.48 2.53
CA LYS A 153 5.68 19.94 2.52
C LYS A 153 5.29 20.53 3.87
N PHE A 154 4.71 19.73 4.76
CA PHE A 154 4.32 20.20 6.09
C PHE A 154 5.54 20.44 6.99
N ARG A 155 5.69 21.69 7.44
CA ARG A 155 6.72 22.14 8.38
C ARG A 155 6.02 22.72 9.61
N GLN A 156 6.28 22.20 10.81
CA GLN A 156 5.83 22.84 12.05
C GLN A 156 6.55 24.20 12.17
N GLY A 157 5.84 25.30 11.88
CA GLY A 157 6.40 26.64 12.10
C GLY A 157 5.95 27.79 11.20
N SER A 158 4.98 27.65 10.28
CA SER A 158 4.44 28.82 9.59
C SER A 158 3.30 29.47 10.39
N THR A 159 3.66 30.40 11.28
CA THR A 159 2.73 31.36 11.92
C THR A 159 2.81 32.75 11.30
N THR A 160 3.19 32.87 10.02
CA THR A 160 3.25 34.17 9.34
C THR A 160 2.70 34.10 7.92
N SER A 161 1.81 35.05 7.61
CA SER A 161 1.24 35.47 6.31
C SER A 161 -0.05 34.79 5.78
N SER A 162 -1.19 35.41 6.08
CA SER A 162 -2.12 36.04 5.11
C SER A 162 -2.40 35.38 3.74
N SER A 163 -2.76 34.11 3.68
CA SER A 163 -3.45 33.54 2.50
C SER A 163 -4.40 32.41 2.91
N PRO A 164 -5.66 32.36 2.42
CA PRO A 164 -6.66 31.38 2.83
C PRO A 164 -6.55 30.06 2.04
N ALA A 165 -5.34 29.59 1.75
CA ALA A 165 -5.15 28.26 1.17
C ALA A 165 -4.98 27.26 2.33
N PRO A 166 -5.86 26.25 2.48
CA PRO A 166 -5.74 25.29 3.55
C PRO A 166 -4.45 24.50 3.37
N VAL A 167 -3.47 24.70 4.26
CA VAL A 167 -2.30 23.83 4.35
C VAL A 167 -2.81 22.44 4.73
N GLU A 168 -2.85 21.51 3.79
CA GLU A 168 -3.28 20.12 4.04
C GLU A 168 -2.39 19.51 5.13
N LYS A 169 -2.95 19.40 6.33
CA LYS A 169 -2.26 18.84 7.49
C LYS A 169 -2.03 17.33 7.28
N PRO A 170 -0.85 16.80 7.63
CA PRO A 170 -0.58 15.36 7.57
C PRO A 170 -1.62 14.58 8.39
N TYR A 171 -2.35 13.68 7.73
CA TYR A 171 -3.41 12.90 8.36
C TYR A 171 -2.88 11.56 8.88
N PHE A 172 -2.77 11.45 10.21
CA PHE A 172 -2.14 10.33 10.91
C PHE A 172 -2.58 8.93 10.41
N PRO A 173 -3.89 8.62 10.27
CA PRO A 173 -4.33 7.29 9.85
C PRO A 173 -3.84 6.89 8.44
N ILE A 174 -3.73 7.84 7.52
CA ILE A 174 -3.21 7.58 6.17
C ILE A 174 -1.70 7.39 6.24
N CYS A 175 -0.99 8.24 6.98
CA CYS A 175 0.47 8.20 7.04
C CYS A 175 1.00 6.91 7.66
N MET A 176 0.39 6.45 8.75
CA MET A 176 0.75 5.17 9.37
C MET A 176 0.58 4.01 8.36
N ARG A 177 -0.54 3.98 7.63
CA ARG A 177 -0.79 2.92 6.62
C ARG A 177 0.17 3.00 5.44
N LEU A 178 0.47 4.20 4.95
CA LEU A 178 1.49 4.37 3.89
C LEU A 178 2.87 3.88 4.34
N LEU A 179 3.27 4.16 5.58
CA LEU A 179 4.56 3.70 6.12
C LEU A 179 4.61 2.17 6.26
N ARG A 180 3.49 1.54 6.60
CA ARG A 180 3.35 0.08 6.59
C ARG A 180 3.49 -0.49 5.17
N VAL A 181 2.81 0.09 4.19
CA VAL A 181 2.97 -0.29 2.76
C VAL A 181 4.42 -0.13 2.31
N VAL A 182 5.06 1.00 2.61
CA VAL A 182 6.49 1.23 2.31
C VAL A 182 7.38 0.16 2.94
N SER A 183 7.10 -0.21 4.20
CA SER A 183 7.86 -1.25 4.88
C SER A 183 7.74 -2.61 4.19
N VAL A 184 6.54 -2.96 3.70
CA VAL A 184 6.31 -4.18 2.90
C VAL A 184 7.04 -4.10 1.56
N LEU A 185 6.92 -2.97 0.85
CA LEU A 185 7.60 -2.75 -0.45
C LEU A 185 9.11 -2.93 -0.34
N ILE A 186 9.74 -2.29 0.65
CA ILE A 186 11.18 -2.39 0.89
C ILE A 186 11.56 -3.81 1.32
N LYS A 187 10.77 -4.45 2.19
CA LYS A 187 11.13 -5.78 2.72
C LYS A 187 11.01 -6.90 1.69
N GLN A 188 9.90 -6.93 0.95
CA GLN A 188 9.54 -8.06 0.08
C GLN A 188 10.00 -7.85 -1.37
N PHE A 189 10.12 -6.60 -1.83
CA PHE A 189 10.30 -6.28 -3.26
C PHE A 189 11.57 -5.47 -3.55
N TYR A 190 12.53 -5.43 -2.62
CA TYR A 190 13.75 -4.63 -2.76
C TYR A 190 14.49 -4.87 -4.09
N SER A 191 14.69 -6.13 -4.47
CA SER A 191 15.43 -6.52 -5.68
C SER A 191 14.75 -6.02 -6.96
N LEU A 192 13.41 -5.92 -6.93
CA LEU A 192 12.60 -5.43 -8.04
C LEU A 192 12.57 -3.90 -8.10
N LEU A 193 12.55 -3.24 -6.93
CA LEU A 193 12.23 -1.83 -6.73
C LEU A 193 13.42 -1.01 -6.20
N VAL A 194 14.65 -1.30 -6.65
CA VAL A 194 15.87 -0.67 -6.09
C VAL A 194 15.82 0.86 -6.16
N THR A 195 15.33 1.44 -7.26
CA THR A 195 15.26 2.89 -7.45
C THR A 195 14.16 3.52 -6.58
N GLU A 196 12.99 2.90 -6.52
CA GLU A 196 11.85 3.36 -5.75
C GLU A 196 12.13 3.25 -4.24
N CYS A 197 12.81 2.17 -3.82
CA CYS A 197 13.27 2.00 -2.44
C CYS A 197 14.27 3.09 -2.02
N GLU A 198 15.14 3.59 -2.92
CA GLU A 198 16.02 4.72 -2.63
C GLU A 198 15.21 5.97 -2.26
N ILE A 199 14.14 6.24 -3.01
CA ILE A 199 13.21 7.35 -2.74
C ILE A 199 12.52 7.13 -1.39
N PHE A 200 11.97 5.94 -1.14
CA PHE A 200 11.26 5.65 0.11
C PHE A 200 12.16 5.75 1.35
N LEU A 201 13.38 5.21 1.28
CA LEU A 201 14.35 5.30 2.37
C LEU A 201 14.75 6.75 2.64
N SER A 202 14.97 7.53 1.57
CA SER A 202 15.25 8.97 1.68
C SER A 202 14.08 9.75 2.29
N LEU A 203 12.83 9.35 2.00
CA LEU A 203 11.64 9.94 2.63
C LEU A 203 11.55 9.59 4.12
N LEU A 204 11.81 8.34 4.49
CA LEU A 204 11.85 7.92 5.90
C LEU A 204 12.86 8.73 6.71
N VAL A 205 14.05 8.96 6.15
CA VAL A 205 15.08 9.81 6.75
C VAL A 205 14.57 11.24 6.95
N LYS A 206 13.98 11.86 5.91
CA LYS A 206 13.40 13.22 6.01
C LYS A 206 12.25 13.33 7.02
N PHE A 207 11.53 12.26 7.30
CA PHE A 207 10.50 12.27 8.33
C PHE A 207 11.04 12.32 9.77
N LEU A 208 12.36 12.15 9.95
CA LEU A 208 13.02 12.32 11.25
C LEU A 208 13.41 13.77 11.57
N ASP A 209 13.32 14.68 10.59
CA ASP A 209 13.67 16.10 10.74
C ASP A 209 12.90 16.74 11.91
N ALA A 210 13.56 17.66 12.61
CA ALA A 210 13.05 18.26 13.85
C ALA A 210 11.79 19.13 13.66
N ASP A 211 11.52 19.57 12.43
CA ASP A 211 10.34 20.35 12.06
C ASP A 211 9.10 19.50 11.75
N LYS A 212 9.23 18.17 11.83
CA LYS A 212 8.13 17.23 11.65
C LYS A 212 7.40 16.95 12.96
N PRO A 213 6.08 16.69 12.93
CA PRO A 213 5.33 16.31 14.12
C PRO A 213 5.94 15.10 14.83
N GLN A 214 5.97 15.14 16.16
CA GLN A 214 6.58 14.07 16.98
C GLN A 214 6.02 12.67 16.66
N TRP A 215 4.71 12.57 16.43
CA TRP A 215 4.09 11.30 16.04
C TRP A 215 4.62 10.77 14.69
N LEU A 216 4.92 11.65 13.73
CA LEU A 216 5.43 11.26 12.42
C LEU A 216 6.87 10.77 12.55
N ARG A 217 7.68 11.50 13.31
CA ARG A 217 9.05 11.11 13.64
C ARG A 217 9.06 9.74 14.35
N ALA A 218 8.17 9.52 15.32
CA ALA A 218 8.08 8.25 16.04
C ALA A 218 7.75 7.06 15.13
N VAL A 219 6.75 7.18 14.24
CA VAL A 219 6.38 6.09 13.31
C VAL A 219 7.46 5.89 12.23
N ALA A 220 8.17 6.95 11.82
CA ALA A 220 9.31 6.83 10.91
C ALA A 220 10.49 6.08 11.57
N VAL A 221 10.82 6.37 12.83
CA VAL A 221 11.82 5.61 13.59
C VAL A 221 11.41 4.14 13.73
N GLU A 222 10.15 3.86 14.05
CA GLU A 222 9.64 2.49 14.11
C GLU A 222 9.84 1.74 12.79
N SER A 223 9.53 2.41 11.67
CA SER A 223 9.70 1.84 10.32
C SER A 223 11.17 1.58 10.02
N ILE A 224 12.06 2.54 10.30
CA ILE A 224 13.51 2.40 10.12
C ILE A 224 14.07 1.28 10.99
N HIS A 225 13.64 1.19 12.26
CA HIS A 225 14.07 0.12 13.17
C HIS A 225 13.72 -1.27 12.62
N ARG A 226 12.49 -1.48 12.12
CA ARG A 226 12.08 -2.75 11.51
C ARG A 226 12.93 -3.13 10.28
N LEU A 227 13.45 -2.15 9.55
CA LEU A 227 14.38 -2.37 8.44
C LEU A 227 15.80 -2.67 8.94
N CYS A 228 16.29 -1.93 9.94
CA CYS A 228 17.63 -2.09 10.49
C CYS A 228 17.84 -3.41 11.25
N VAL A 229 16.78 -4.01 11.80
CA VAL A 229 16.85 -5.33 12.44
C VAL A 229 17.13 -6.45 11.42
N GLN A 230 17.00 -6.18 10.11
CA GLN A 230 17.25 -7.16 9.05
C GLN A 230 18.64 -6.94 8.40
N PRO A 231 19.67 -7.75 8.76
CA PRO A 231 21.04 -7.53 8.29
C PRO A 231 21.19 -7.66 6.77
N GLN A 232 20.40 -8.53 6.13
CA GLN A 232 20.40 -8.71 4.68
C GLN A 232 19.98 -7.42 3.96
N LEU A 233 18.93 -6.75 4.43
CA LEU A 233 18.47 -5.49 3.84
C LEU A 233 19.51 -4.38 4.00
N LEU A 234 20.14 -4.27 5.18
CA LEU A 234 21.21 -3.29 5.40
C LEU A 234 22.40 -3.50 4.45
N ARG A 235 22.79 -4.77 4.24
CA ARG A 235 23.84 -5.11 3.27
C ARG A 235 23.44 -4.71 1.86
N CYS A 236 22.21 -5.01 1.46
CA CYS A 236 21.66 -4.63 0.17
C CYS A 236 21.66 -3.10 -0.03
N PHE A 237 21.26 -2.31 0.99
CA PHE A 237 21.27 -0.85 0.90
C PHE A 237 22.69 -0.31 0.68
N CYS A 238 23.65 -0.80 1.47
CA CYS A 238 25.04 -0.36 1.35
C CYS A 238 25.62 -0.69 -0.03
N GLN A 239 25.40 -1.91 -0.54
CA GLN A 239 25.90 -2.35 -1.84
C GLN A 239 25.23 -1.62 -3.01
N SER A 240 23.92 -1.38 -2.94
CA SER A 240 23.15 -0.79 -4.03
C SER A 240 23.26 0.73 -4.10
N TYR A 241 23.53 1.40 -2.98
CA TYR A 241 23.52 2.86 -2.88
C TYR A 241 24.88 3.42 -2.43
N ASP A 242 25.30 3.14 -1.19
CA ASP A 242 26.49 3.77 -0.59
C ASP A 242 27.81 3.41 -1.30
N MET A 243 27.94 2.19 -1.82
CA MET A 243 29.12 1.75 -2.56
C MET A 243 29.20 2.31 -3.99
N LYS A 244 28.12 2.93 -4.52
CA LYS A 244 28.12 3.56 -5.85
C LYS A 244 28.54 5.02 -5.76
N GLN A 245 29.47 5.46 -6.61
CA GLN A 245 30.06 6.81 -6.52
C GLN A 245 29.04 7.95 -6.63
N HIS A 246 28.04 7.84 -7.53
CA HIS A 246 27.07 8.90 -7.81
C HIS A 246 25.65 8.62 -7.29
N SER A 247 25.50 7.72 -6.31
CA SER A 247 24.20 7.42 -5.68
C SER A 247 24.10 8.04 -4.28
N THR A 248 22.86 8.21 -3.81
CA THR A 248 22.55 8.64 -2.45
C THR A 248 23.22 7.72 -1.44
N LYS A 249 23.71 8.27 -0.33
CA LYS A 249 24.38 7.49 0.72
C LYS A 249 23.37 7.08 1.78
N VAL A 250 22.40 6.28 1.35
CA VAL A 250 21.19 5.96 2.13
C VAL A 250 21.53 5.37 3.50
N PHE A 251 22.48 4.43 3.57
CA PHE A 251 22.88 3.84 4.85
C PHE A 251 23.51 4.88 5.77
N ARG A 252 24.43 5.71 5.25
CA ARG A 252 25.02 6.82 6.00
C ARG A 252 23.94 7.81 6.49
N ASP A 253 22.99 8.14 5.64
CA ASP A 253 21.95 9.11 5.95
C ASP A 253 20.98 8.59 7.02
N ILE A 254 20.66 7.29 7.01
CA ILE A 254 19.91 6.61 8.09
C ILE A 254 20.67 6.72 9.42
N VAL A 255 21.96 6.38 9.45
CA VAL A 255 22.79 6.42 10.67
C VAL A 255 22.85 7.84 11.22
N ASN A 256 23.10 8.84 10.36
CA ASN A 256 23.17 10.24 10.75
C ASN A 256 21.82 10.76 11.28
N ALA A 257 20.72 10.41 10.62
CA ALA A 257 19.39 10.85 11.02
C ALA A 257 18.95 10.24 12.36
N LEU A 258 19.25 8.96 12.60
CA LEU A 258 19.03 8.33 13.89
C LEU A 258 19.89 8.98 14.98
N GLY A 259 21.17 9.25 14.71
CA GLY A 259 22.06 9.95 15.63
C GLY A 259 21.55 11.35 16.01
N SER A 260 21.16 12.15 15.01
CA SER A 260 20.55 13.47 15.21
C SER A 260 19.22 13.40 15.97
N PHE A 261 18.37 12.43 15.64
CA PHE A 261 17.12 12.19 16.35
C PHE A 261 17.35 11.89 17.84
N ILE A 262 18.27 10.98 18.16
CA ILE A 262 18.64 10.64 19.54
C ILE A 262 19.20 11.86 20.28
N GLN A 263 20.15 12.58 19.67
CA GLN A 263 20.69 13.81 20.26
C GLN A 263 19.60 14.85 20.55
N SER A 264 18.62 15.01 19.65
CA SER A 264 17.50 15.93 19.84
C SER A 264 16.59 15.57 21.02
N LEU A 265 16.57 14.30 21.46
CA LEU A 265 15.82 13.88 22.63
C LEU A 265 16.55 14.19 23.95
N PHE A 266 17.88 14.17 23.94
CA PHE A 266 18.71 14.34 25.14
C PHE A 266 19.24 15.77 25.33
N LEU A 267 19.29 16.58 24.27
CA LEU A 267 19.77 17.96 24.31
C LEU A 267 18.67 19.00 24.58
N VAL A 268 17.43 18.59 24.82
CA VAL A 268 16.40 19.51 25.34
C VAL A 268 16.84 19.90 26.75
N PRO A 269 17.26 21.16 27.00
CA PRO A 269 17.53 21.59 28.36
C PRO A 269 16.23 21.40 29.13
N SER A 270 16.31 20.79 30.31
CA SER A 270 15.21 20.82 31.26
C SER A 270 14.88 22.29 31.50
N THR A 271 13.88 22.83 30.82
CA THR A 271 13.33 24.14 31.17
C THR A 271 12.76 23.93 32.55
N GLY A 272 13.55 24.36 33.54
CA GLY A 272 13.23 24.26 34.94
C GLY A 272 11.85 24.86 35.16
N ASN A 273 10.97 24.05 35.74
CA ASN A 273 9.88 24.59 36.52
C ASN A 273 10.51 25.41 37.67
N THR A 274 10.46 26.73 37.53
CA THR A 274 10.35 27.67 38.65
C THR A 274 9.06 28.43 38.48
#